data_AF-A0A3S4H2G0-F1
#
_entry.id   AF-A0A3S4H2G0-F1
#
_cell.length_a   1.000
_cell.length_b   1.000
_cell.length_c   1.000
_cell.angle_alpha   90.00
_cell.angle_beta   90.00
_cell.angle_gamma   90.00
#
_symmetry.space_group_name_H-M   'P 1'
#
loop_
_entity.id
_entity.type
_entity.pdbx_description
1 polymer ?
#
loop_
_entity_poly.entity_id
_entity_poly.type
_entity_poly.pdbx_seq_one_letter_code
_entity_poly.pdbx_strand_id
1 'polypeptide(L)'
;MIDPVEKLLAVGHYLESTVDIAESTRRIAASQIPADHMILMAGFTAGNEKGELVVLGRNGSDYSAAVLAACLRADCCEIWTDVDGVYTCDPRQVPDARLLKSMSYQEAMELSYFGAKVLHPRTITPIAQFQIPCLIKNTGNPQAPGTLIGASSDDDNLPVKGISNLNNMAMFSVSGPGMKGMIGMAARVFAAMSRAGISVVLITQSSSEYSISFCVPQSDCARARRAMQDEFYLELKEGLLEPLAVTERLAIISVVGDGMRTLRGISAKFFAALARANINIVAIAQDLLSVPFLWW
;
A
#
# COMPACT_ATOMS: atom_id res chain seq x y z
N MET A 1 -29.42 -8.69 -12.95
CA MET A 1 -27.96 -8.69 -13.17
C MET A 1 -27.56 -7.26 -13.49
N ILE A 2 -26.45 -6.76 -12.95
CA ILE A 2 -25.90 -5.44 -13.28
C ILE A 2 -24.79 -5.66 -14.31
N ASP A 3 -24.86 -4.95 -15.43
CA ASP A 3 -23.75 -4.86 -16.37
C ASP A 3 -22.78 -3.76 -15.89
N PRO A 4 -21.55 -4.12 -15.47
CA PRO A 4 -20.58 -3.13 -15.02
C PRO A 4 -20.13 -2.18 -16.15
N VAL A 5 -20.17 -2.59 -17.42
CA VAL A 5 -19.79 -1.73 -18.56
C VAL A 5 -20.77 -0.58 -18.73
N GLU A 6 -22.07 -0.84 -18.54
CA GLU A 6 -23.08 0.21 -18.59
C GLU A 6 -23.08 1.07 -17.33
N LYS A 7 -22.96 0.44 -16.16
CA LYS A 7 -23.26 1.07 -14.87
C LYS A 7 -22.06 1.69 -14.16
N LEU A 8 -20.84 1.20 -14.39
CA LEU A 8 -19.63 1.76 -13.79
C LEU A 8 -18.88 2.59 -14.84
N LEU A 9 -18.89 3.92 -14.70
CA LEU A 9 -18.07 4.80 -15.54
C LEU A 9 -16.63 4.79 -15.04
N ALA A 10 -15.69 4.39 -15.90
CA ALA A 10 -14.28 4.37 -15.63
C ALA A 10 -13.52 5.45 -16.44
N VAL A 11 -12.52 6.04 -15.81
CA VAL A 11 -11.60 7.03 -16.38
C VAL A 11 -10.17 6.51 -16.26
N GLY A 12 -9.36 6.73 -17.30
CA GLY A 12 -7.94 6.37 -17.30
C GLY A 12 -7.58 5.36 -18.39
N HIS A 13 -6.51 4.60 -18.13
CA HIS A 13 -5.95 3.67 -19.11
C HIS A 13 -6.79 2.39 -19.21
N TYR A 14 -6.84 1.80 -20.41
CA TYR A 14 -7.70 0.64 -20.73
C TYR A 14 -7.44 -0.59 -19.84
N LEU A 15 -6.20 -0.75 -19.38
CA LEU A 15 -5.74 -1.86 -18.52
C LEU A 15 -5.73 -1.53 -17.02
N GLU A 16 -5.95 -0.27 -16.66
CA GLU A 16 -5.91 0.20 -15.27
C GLU A 16 -6.75 1.47 -15.13
N SER A 17 -8.08 1.29 -15.21
CA SER A 17 -9.03 2.40 -15.07
C SER A 17 -9.49 2.58 -13.62
N THR A 18 -9.90 3.79 -13.28
CA THR A 18 -10.51 4.15 -11.98
C THR A 18 -11.96 4.53 -12.19
N VAL A 19 -12.85 4.07 -11.31
CA VAL A 19 -14.29 4.33 -11.44
C VAL A 19 -14.64 5.70 -10.87
N ASP A 20 -15.40 6.48 -11.64
CA ASP A 20 -16.12 7.66 -11.14
C ASP A 20 -17.33 7.17 -10.33
N ILE A 21 -17.17 7.16 -9.01
CA ILE A 21 -18.21 6.68 -8.08
C ILE A 21 -19.45 7.57 -8.15
N ALA A 22 -19.31 8.88 -8.35
CA ALA A 22 -20.44 9.80 -8.35
C ALA A 22 -21.35 9.56 -9.56
N GLU A 23 -20.75 9.44 -10.76
CA GLU A 23 -21.50 9.12 -11.98
C GLU A 23 -22.08 7.70 -11.90
N SER A 24 -21.28 6.73 -11.47
CA SER A 24 -21.71 5.33 -11.34
C SER A 24 -22.87 5.17 -10.37
N THR A 25 -22.88 5.94 -9.27
CA THR A 25 -24.02 6.01 -8.34
C THR A 25 -25.30 6.45 -9.05
N ARG A 26 -25.23 7.50 -9.91
CA ARG A 26 -26.41 7.95 -10.67
C ARG A 26 -26.93 6.87 -11.62
N ARG A 27 -26.03 6.17 -12.33
CA ARG A 27 -26.39 5.09 -13.26
C ARG A 27 -27.00 3.87 -12.56
N ILE A 28 -26.45 3.50 -11.40
CA ILE A 28 -26.97 2.39 -10.59
C ILE A 28 -28.35 2.75 -10.04
N ALA A 29 -28.53 3.95 -9.48
CA ALA A 29 -29.83 4.42 -8.97
C ALA A 29 -30.92 4.44 -10.05
N ALA A 30 -30.57 4.82 -11.29
CA ALA A 30 -31.49 4.79 -12.43
C ALA A 30 -31.98 3.38 -12.80
N SER A 31 -31.30 2.33 -12.33
CA SER A 31 -31.68 0.93 -12.60
C SER A 31 -32.80 0.42 -11.68
N GLN A 32 -33.24 1.23 -10.70
CA GLN A 32 -34.37 0.94 -9.80
C GLN A 32 -34.34 -0.50 -9.26
N ILE A 33 -33.20 -0.85 -8.69
CA ILE A 33 -32.96 -2.16 -8.10
C ILE A 33 -34.01 -2.43 -7.00
N PRO A 34 -34.80 -3.53 -7.10
CA PRO A 34 -35.72 -3.91 -6.04
C PRO A 34 -34.97 -4.33 -4.76
N ALA A 35 -35.51 -3.98 -3.60
CA ALA A 35 -34.88 -4.23 -2.30
C ALA A 35 -34.86 -5.72 -1.88
N ASP A 36 -35.71 -6.55 -2.49
CA ASP A 36 -35.92 -7.97 -2.17
C ASP A 36 -35.18 -8.93 -3.13
N HIS A 37 -34.37 -8.41 -4.05
CA HIS A 37 -33.71 -9.20 -5.08
C HIS A 37 -32.22 -9.44 -4.79
N MET A 38 -31.75 -10.65 -5.06
CA MET A 38 -30.31 -10.94 -5.16
C MET A 38 -29.80 -10.57 -6.54
N ILE A 39 -28.72 -9.80 -6.60
CA ILE A 39 -28.20 -9.26 -7.85
C ILE A 39 -26.75 -9.69 -8.04
N LEU A 40 -26.48 -10.11 -9.26
CA LEU A 40 -25.14 -10.46 -9.71
C LEU A 40 -24.58 -9.34 -10.59
N MET A 41 -23.32 -8.98 -10.34
CA MET A 41 -22.51 -8.11 -11.19
C MET A 41 -21.18 -8.80 -11.43
N ALA A 42 -20.71 -8.79 -12.68
CA ALA A 42 -19.34 -9.23 -12.96
C ALA A 42 -18.34 -8.24 -12.36
N GLY A 43 -17.30 -8.73 -11.70
CA GLY A 43 -16.20 -7.89 -11.21
C GLY A 43 -15.16 -7.60 -12.30
N PHE A 44 -14.11 -6.87 -11.93
CA PHE A 44 -12.90 -6.60 -12.73
C PHE A 44 -13.08 -5.66 -13.93
N THR A 45 -14.30 -5.46 -14.42
CA THR A 45 -14.60 -4.65 -15.61
C THR A 45 -15.43 -3.40 -15.29
N ALA A 46 -15.40 -2.43 -16.20
CA ALA A 46 -16.21 -1.21 -16.21
C ALA A 46 -16.32 -0.68 -17.65
N GLY A 47 -17.05 0.42 -17.87
CA GLY A 47 -17.16 1.07 -19.18
C GLY A 47 -16.52 2.46 -19.18
N ASN A 48 -15.84 2.82 -20.26
CA ASN A 48 -15.32 4.18 -20.42
C ASN A 48 -16.41 5.16 -20.93
N GLU A 49 -16.05 6.42 -21.17
CA GLU A 49 -16.97 7.46 -21.68
C GLU A 49 -17.58 7.11 -23.05
N LYS A 50 -16.94 6.24 -23.84
CA LYS A 50 -17.45 5.76 -25.14
C LYS A 50 -18.31 4.51 -25.02
N GLY A 51 -18.49 3.97 -23.81
CA GLY A 51 -19.19 2.70 -23.57
C GLY A 51 -18.37 1.46 -23.90
N GLU A 52 -17.05 1.58 -24.06
CA GLU A 52 -16.18 0.44 -24.34
C GLU A 52 -15.75 -0.24 -23.02
N LEU A 53 -15.66 -1.58 -23.03
CA LEU A 53 -15.22 -2.36 -21.88
C LEU A 53 -13.76 -2.06 -21.55
N VAL A 54 -13.50 -1.68 -20.30
CA VAL A 54 -12.16 -1.53 -19.73
C VAL A 54 -11.99 -2.42 -18.51
N VAL A 55 -10.74 -2.64 -18.10
CA VAL A 55 -10.43 -3.40 -16.88
C VAL A 55 -9.88 -2.49 -15.78
N LEU A 56 -10.14 -2.87 -14.54
CA LEU A 56 -9.82 -2.06 -13.37
C LEU A 56 -8.40 -2.30 -12.83
N GLY A 57 -7.64 -3.20 -13.47
CA GLY A 57 -6.28 -3.56 -13.08
C GLY A 57 -6.23 -4.62 -11.98
N ARG A 58 -5.07 -4.78 -11.34
CA ARG A 58 -4.83 -5.82 -10.33
C ARG A 58 -5.83 -5.73 -9.18
N ASN A 59 -6.37 -6.88 -8.77
CA ASN A 59 -7.44 -7.01 -7.76
C ASN A 59 -8.71 -6.22 -8.11
N GLY A 60 -8.97 -6.06 -9.42
CA GLY A 60 -10.12 -5.32 -9.91
C GLY A 60 -11.47 -5.88 -9.45
N SER A 61 -11.58 -7.16 -9.12
CA SER A 61 -12.83 -7.74 -8.57
C SER A 61 -13.15 -7.21 -7.17
N ASP A 62 -12.16 -7.15 -6.27
CA ASP A 62 -12.35 -6.59 -4.94
C ASP A 62 -12.71 -5.10 -5.05
N TYR A 63 -12.02 -4.39 -5.95
CA TYR A 63 -12.30 -2.98 -6.23
C TYR A 63 -13.72 -2.79 -6.80
N SER A 64 -14.19 -3.66 -7.70
CA SER A 64 -15.59 -3.65 -8.17
C SER A 64 -16.59 -3.81 -7.03
N ALA A 65 -16.31 -4.71 -6.08
CA ALA A 65 -17.18 -4.92 -4.91
C ALA A 65 -17.21 -3.67 -4.01
N ALA A 66 -16.05 -3.07 -3.73
CA ALA A 66 -15.94 -1.83 -2.96
C ALA A 66 -16.65 -0.64 -3.63
N VAL A 67 -16.49 -0.50 -4.95
CA VAL A 67 -17.16 0.55 -5.74
C VAL A 67 -18.69 0.35 -5.74
N LEU A 68 -19.16 -0.88 -5.96
CA LEU A 68 -20.59 -1.17 -5.94
C LEU A 68 -21.19 -0.91 -4.55
N ALA A 69 -20.50 -1.34 -3.48
CA ALA A 69 -20.89 -1.04 -2.10
C ALA A 69 -20.99 0.48 -1.87
N ALA A 70 -20.01 1.25 -2.34
CA ALA A 70 -20.02 2.71 -2.28
C ALA A 70 -21.20 3.34 -3.03
N CYS A 71 -21.48 2.86 -4.25
CA CYS A 71 -22.61 3.36 -5.07
C CYS A 71 -23.97 3.06 -4.44
N LEU A 72 -24.10 1.90 -3.80
CA LEU A 72 -25.35 1.48 -3.15
C LEU A 72 -25.50 2.00 -1.72
N ARG A 73 -24.48 2.64 -1.14
CA ARG A 73 -24.42 2.96 0.30
C ARG A 73 -24.67 1.72 1.16
N ALA A 74 -24.03 0.61 0.78
CA ALA A 74 -24.20 -0.66 1.47
C ALA A 74 -23.80 -0.58 2.95
N ASP A 75 -24.50 -1.31 3.79
CA ASP A 75 -24.19 -1.42 5.22
C ASP A 75 -22.85 -2.14 5.48
N CYS A 76 -22.42 -3.00 4.54
CA CYS A 76 -21.18 -3.77 4.62
C CYS A 76 -20.70 -4.21 3.22
N CYS A 77 -19.38 -4.31 3.04
CA CYS A 77 -18.74 -4.93 1.89
C CYS A 77 -18.01 -6.21 2.33
N GLU A 78 -18.53 -7.39 1.99
CA GLU A 78 -17.84 -8.65 2.29
C GLU A 78 -16.89 -9.05 1.16
N ILE A 79 -15.64 -9.39 1.51
CA ILE A 79 -14.65 -9.93 0.59
C ILE A 79 -14.38 -11.38 0.97
N TRP A 80 -14.81 -12.29 0.11
CA TRP A 80 -14.70 -13.73 0.31
C TRP A 80 -13.46 -14.26 -0.43
N THR A 81 -12.49 -14.76 0.33
CA THR A 81 -11.17 -15.19 -0.15
C THR A 81 -10.83 -16.62 0.36
N ASP A 82 -9.56 -17.01 0.29
CA ASP A 82 -9.02 -18.32 0.70
C ASP A 82 -8.36 -18.30 2.09
N VAL A 83 -8.48 -17.20 2.83
CA VAL A 83 -7.98 -17.02 4.20
C VAL A 83 -9.07 -16.54 5.16
N ASP A 84 -8.95 -16.91 6.43
CA ASP A 84 -9.90 -16.58 7.50
C ASP A 84 -9.96 -15.08 7.85
N GLY A 85 -9.08 -14.26 7.27
CA GLY A 85 -9.02 -12.81 7.49
C GLY A 85 -7.57 -12.31 7.44
N VAL A 86 -7.33 -11.19 8.11
CA VAL A 86 -6.00 -10.56 8.25
C VAL A 86 -5.32 -11.12 9.49
N TYR A 87 -4.06 -11.53 9.36
CA TYR A 87 -3.25 -12.00 10.48
C TYR A 87 -2.26 -10.93 10.94
N THR A 88 -1.80 -11.04 12.19
CA THR A 88 -0.76 -10.15 12.77
C THR A 88 0.54 -10.16 11.97
N CYS A 89 0.84 -11.24 11.26
CA CYS A 89 1.95 -11.39 10.34
C CYS A 89 1.65 -12.58 9.41
N ASP A 90 2.49 -12.86 8.42
CA ASP A 90 2.27 -14.00 7.52
C ASP A 90 2.29 -15.33 8.30
N PRO A 91 1.16 -16.06 8.40
CA PRO A 91 1.08 -17.31 9.17
C PRO A 91 1.92 -18.44 8.56
N ARG A 92 2.36 -18.31 7.31
CA ARG A 92 3.27 -19.26 6.66
C ARG A 92 4.71 -19.09 7.15
N GLN A 93 5.05 -17.90 7.64
CA GLN A 93 6.37 -17.57 8.18
C GLN A 93 6.40 -17.66 9.70
N VAL A 94 5.31 -17.31 10.38
CA VAL A 94 5.20 -17.27 11.84
C VAL A 94 3.99 -18.11 12.28
N PRO A 95 4.21 -19.33 12.83
CA PRO A 95 3.12 -20.23 13.24
C PRO A 95 2.19 -19.65 14.31
N ASP A 96 2.71 -18.77 15.17
CA ASP A 96 1.96 -18.12 16.25
C ASP A 96 1.19 -16.86 15.79
N ALA A 97 1.10 -16.62 14.48
CA ALA A 97 0.35 -15.50 13.92
C ALA A 97 -1.14 -15.59 14.33
N ARG A 98 -1.71 -14.47 14.74
CA ARG A 98 -3.09 -14.42 15.26
C ARG A 98 -4.00 -13.75 14.25
N LEU A 99 -5.20 -14.30 14.08
CA LEU A 99 -6.26 -13.67 13.32
C LEU A 99 -6.71 -12.39 14.03
N LEU A 100 -6.71 -11.27 13.32
CA LEU A 100 -7.20 -9.99 13.82
C LEU A 100 -8.73 -9.97 13.75
N LYS A 101 -9.39 -9.52 14.82
CA LYS A 101 -10.85 -9.34 14.80
C LYS A 101 -11.23 -8.09 14.02
N SER A 102 -10.51 -7.01 14.27
CA SER A 102 -10.76 -5.72 13.62
C SER A 102 -9.47 -4.94 13.35
N MET A 103 -9.56 -4.01 12.41
CA MET A 103 -8.51 -3.03 12.13
C MET A 103 -9.10 -1.78 11.47
N SER A 104 -8.41 -0.66 11.58
CA SER A 104 -8.81 0.58 10.92
C SER A 104 -8.53 0.54 9.42
N TYR A 105 -9.23 1.36 8.63
CA TYR A 105 -8.93 1.50 7.20
C TYR A 105 -7.47 1.89 6.95
N GLN A 106 -6.92 2.75 7.81
CA GLN A 106 -5.54 3.21 7.72
C GLN A 106 -4.55 2.07 7.99
N GLU A 107 -4.76 1.29 9.05
CA GLU A 107 -3.94 0.09 9.34
C GLU A 107 -3.99 -0.90 8.17
N ALA A 108 -5.14 -1.07 7.53
CA ALA A 108 -5.32 -1.98 6.40
C ALA A 108 -4.57 -1.49 5.16
N MET A 109 -4.60 -0.18 4.88
CA MET A 109 -3.84 0.42 3.77
C MET A 109 -2.33 0.27 3.98
N GLU A 110 -1.84 0.59 5.18
CA GLU A 110 -0.41 0.51 5.53
C GLU A 110 0.12 -0.93 5.47
N LEU A 111 -0.58 -1.88 6.09
CA LEU A 111 -0.19 -3.29 6.02
C LEU A 111 -0.15 -3.80 4.57
N SER A 112 -1.14 -3.42 3.77
CA SER A 112 -1.23 -3.82 2.36
C SER A 112 -0.13 -3.22 1.50
N TYR A 113 0.25 -1.96 1.76
CA TYR A 113 1.35 -1.31 1.07
C TYR A 113 2.69 -2.00 1.37
N PHE A 114 2.95 -2.36 2.63
CA PHE A 114 4.19 -3.00 3.06
C PHE A 114 4.19 -4.54 2.98
N GLY A 115 3.34 -5.12 2.13
CA GLY A 115 3.48 -6.52 1.69
C GLY A 115 2.49 -7.52 2.29
N ALA A 116 1.60 -7.11 3.20
CA ALA A 116 0.51 -7.98 3.65
C ALA A 116 -0.55 -8.08 2.55
N LYS A 117 -0.54 -9.16 1.77
CA LYS A 117 -1.44 -9.39 0.63
C LYS A 117 -2.87 -9.74 1.09
N VAL A 118 -3.58 -8.79 1.70
CA VAL A 118 -4.99 -8.99 2.09
C VAL A 118 -5.92 -8.24 1.15
N LEU A 119 -5.80 -6.91 1.08
CA LEU A 119 -6.59 -6.09 0.17
C LEU A 119 -5.69 -5.12 -0.58
N HIS A 120 -6.05 -4.80 -1.82
CA HIS A 120 -5.35 -3.76 -2.52
C HIS A 120 -5.77 -2.38 -1.96
N PRO A 121 -4.84 -1.40 -1.78
CA PRO A 121 -5.21 -0.07 -1.31
C PRO A 121 -6.34 0.59 -2.12
N ARG A 122 -6.38 0.35 -3.44
CA ARG A 122 -7.46 0.82 -4.31
C ARG A 122 -8.84 0.30 -3.92
N THR A 123 -8.94 -0.90 -3.34
CA THR A 123 -10.18 -1.46 -2.80
C THR A 123 -10.60 -0.78 -1.51
N ILE A 124 -9.63 -0.40 -0.67
CA ILE A 124 -9.89 0.21 0.64
C ILE A 124 -10.37 1.66 0.47
N THR A 125 -9.86 2.39 -0.53
CA THR A 125 -10.19 3.82 -0.71
C THR A 125 -11.70 4.12 -0.81
N PRO A 126 -12.50 3.45 -1.68
CA PRO A 126 -13.94 3.71 -1.76
C PRO A 126 -14.67 3.43 -0.45
N ILE A 127 -14.43 2.28 0.17
CA ILE A 127 -15.12 1.90 1.41
C ILE A 127 -14.73 2.83 2.57
N ALA A 128 -13.47 3.26 2.64
CA ALA A 128 -13.01 4.24 3.62
C ALA A 128 -13.64 5.62 3.38
N GLN A 129 -13.71 6.08 2.13
CA GLN A 129 -14.32 7.38 1.79
C GLN A 129 -15.78 7.47 2.22
N PHE A 130 -16.53 6.36 2.09
CA PHE A 130 -17.94 6.30 2.44
C PHE A 130 -18.23 5.66 3.80
N GLN A 131 -17.18 5.37 4.58
CA GLN A 131 -17.26 4.74 5.91
C GLN A 131 -18.05 3.42 5.91
N ILE A 132 -17.91 2.64 4.83
CA ILE A 132 -18.54 1.32 4.69
C ILE A 132 -17.62 0.27 5.29
N PRO A 133 -18.03 -0.45 6.35
CA PRO A 133 -17.20 -1.50 6.91
C PRO A 133 -17.01 -2.63 5.90
N CYS A 134 -15.84 -3.24 5.91
CA CYS A 134 -15.50 -4.36 5.04
C CYS A 134 -15.10 -5.58 5.87
N LEU A 135 -15.72 -6.73 5.58
CA LEU A 135 -15.47 -7.98 6.29
C LEU A 135 -14.73 -8.96 5.39
N ILE A 136 -13.52 -9.35 5.78
CA ILE A 136 -12.75 -10.38 5.09
C ILE A 136 -13.17 -11.75 5.61
N LYS A 137 -13.57 -12.66 4.71
CA LYS A 137 -14.09 -13.99 5.04
C LYS A 137 -13.44 -15.08 4.20
N ASN A 138 -13.48 -16.30 4.70
CA ASN A 138 -12.97 -17.47 3.98
C ASN A 138 -14.11 -18.27 3.34
N THR A 139 -14.02 -18.49 2.04
CA THR A 139 -14.92 -19.37 1.29
C THR A 139 -14.82 -20.83 1.74
N GLY A 140 -13.62 -21.29 2.11
CA GLY A 140 -13.36 -22.64 2.60
C GLY A 140 -13.67 -22.84 4.09
N ASN A 141 -13.83 -21.75 4.85
CA ASN A 141 -14.22 -21.78 6.26
C ASN A 141 -15.24 -20.67 6.60
N PRO A 142 -16.50 -20.79 6.14
CA PRO A 142 -17.49 -19.71 6.27
C PRO A 142 -17.89 -19.36 7.71
N GLN A 143 -17.57 -20.22 8.68
CA GLN A 143 -17.85 -20.02 10.10
C GLN A 143 -16.72 -19.26 10.82
N ALA A 144 -15.58 -19.04 10.16
CA ALA A 144 -14.54 -18.19 10.71
C ALA A 144 -15.09 -16.78 10.97
N PRO A 145 -14.68 -16.12 12.07
CA PRO A 145 -15.18 -14.79 12.42
C PRO A 145 -14.78 -13.72 11.40
N GLY A 146 -13.73 -13.93 10.63
CA GLY A 146 -13.23 -12.93 9.69
C GLY A 146 -12.36 -11.86 10.34
N THR A 147 -12.05 -10.83 9.54
CA THR A 147 -11.52 -9.56 10.04
C THR A 147 -12.37 -8.41 9.55
N LEU A 148 -12.84 -7.57 10.45
CA LEU A 148 -13.60 -6.36 10.15
C LEU A 148 -12.65 -5.16 9.96
N ILE A 149 -12.63 -4.61 8.76
CA ILE A 149 -11.96 -3.35 8.43
C ILE A 149 -13.01 -2.24 8.51
N GLY A 150 -12.81 -1.27 9.39
CA GLY A 150 -13.84 -0.26 9.65
C GLY A 150 -13.35 0.96 10.39
N ALA A 151 -14.29 1.79 10.84
CA ALA A 151 -14.00 2.80 11.86
C ALA A 151 -13.54 2.07 13.13
N SER A 152 -12.48 2.59 13.75
CA SER A 152 -11.78 1.96 14.89
C SER A 152 -12.76 1.46 15.96
N SER A 153 -12.87 0.14 16.09
CA SER A 153 -13.42 -0.50 17.28
C SER A 153 -12.25 -0.95 18.15
N ASP A 154 -12.14 -0.39 19.35
CA ASP A 154 -11.08 -0.65 20.35
C ASP A 154 -11.05 -2.09 20.90
N ASP A 155 -11.71 -3.03 20.21
CA ASP A 155 -12.13 -4.32 20.77
C ASP A 155 -10.96 -5.27 21.11
N ASP A 156 -9.79 -5.05 20.50
CA ASP A 156 -8.58 -5.86 20.76
C ASP A 156 -7.54 -5.16 21.66
N ASN A 157 -7.66 -3.85 21.93
CA ASN A 157 -6.69 -3.06 22.72
C ASN A 157 -5.20 -3.29 22.33
N LEU A 158 -4.94 -3.79 21.12
CA LEU A 158 -3.61 -4.10 20.63
C LEU A 158 -2.97 -2.81 20.10
N PRO A 159 -1.84 -2.38 20.68
CA PRO A 159 -1.18 -1.16 20.23
C PRO A 159 -0.54 -1.30 18.85
N VAL A 160 -0.25 -2.54 18.45
CA VAL A 160 0.30 -2.94 17.16
C VAL A 160 -0.61 -4.03 16.62
N LYS A 161 -1.16 -3.82 15.43
CA LYS A 161 -2.03 -4.80 14.76
C LYS A 161 -1.25 -5.79 13.93
N GLY A 162 -0.20 -5.34 13.26
CA GLY A 162 0.56 -6.25 12.42
C GLY A 162 1.99 -5.85 12.12
N ILE A 163 2.72 -6.83 11.64
CA ILE A 163 4.08 -6.73 11.14
C ILE A 163 4.08 -7.30 9.72
N SER A 164 4.56 -6.50 8.77
CA SER A 164 4.69 -6.90 7.37
C SER A 164 6.12 -6.69 6.88
N ASN A 165 6.46 -7.32 5.76
CA ASN A 165 7.77 -7.18 5.13
C ASN A 165 7.71 -7.03 3.60
N LEU A 166 8.66 -6.26 3.07
CA LEU A 166 8.98 -6.21 1.64
C LEU A 166 10.42 -6.65 1.43
N ASN A 167 10.61 -7.87 0.94
CA ASN A 167 11.94 -8.42 0.66
C ASN A 167 12.46 -7.95 -0.71
N ASN A 168 13.75 -8.17 -0.97
CA ASN A 168 14.41 -7.89 -2.25
C ASN A 168 14.31 -6.42 -2.64
N MET A 169 14.87 -5.56 -1.80
CA MET A 169 14.98 -4.13 -2.00
C MET A 169 16.43 -3.71 -2.21
N ALA A 170 16.63 -2.60 -2.91
CA ALA A 170 17.92 -1.93 -3.03
C ALA A 170 17.81 -0.48 -2.56
N MET A 171 18.73 -0.04 -1.71
CA MET A 171 18.84 1.34 -1.26
C MET A 171 19.93 2.06 -2.02
N PHE A 172 19.58 3.20 -2.58
CA PHE A 172 20.48 4.16 -3.18
C PHE A 172 20.70 5.30 -2.21
N SER A 173 21.93 5.77 -2.08
CA SER A 173 22.27 6.97 -1.34
C SER A 173 23.06 7.92 -2.22
N VAL A 174 22.55 9.14 -2.33
CA VAL A 174 23.20 10.27 -3.00
C VAL A 174 23.71 11.19 -1.89
N SER A 175 25.02 11.40 -1.86
CA SER A 175 25.70 12.24 -0.87
C SER A 175 26.77 13.11 -1.52
N GLY A 176 27.15 14.19 -0.85
CA GLY A 176 28.32 14.97 -1.25
C GLY A 176 28.24 16.45 -0.87
N PRO A 177 29.36 17.17 -0.94
CA PRO A 177 29.45 18.58 -0.57
C PRO A 177 28.53 19.48 -1.41
N GLY A 178 28.25 19.09 -2.66
CA GLY A 178 27.31 19.79 -3.54
C GLY A 178 25.86 19.74 -3.07
N MET A 179 25.48 18.80 -2.18
CA MET A 179 24.11 18.72 -1.67
C MET A 179 23.71 19.94 -0.83
N LYS A 180 24.67 20.56 -0.14
CA LYS A 180 24.42 21.65 0.81
C LYS A 180 24.06 22.95 0.07
N GLY A 181 22.81 23.40 0.22
CA GLY A 181 22.32 24.64 -0.39
C GLY A 181 21.81 24.50 -1.83
N MET A 182 21.83 23.30 -2.42
CA MET A 182 21.19 23.01 -3.70
C MET A 182 19.73 22.62 -3.51
N ILE A 183 18.84 23.58 -3.75
CA ILE A 183 17.39 23.34 -3.81
C ILE A 183 17.09 22.41 -5.00
N GLY A 184 16.28 21.37 -4.77
CA GLY A 184 15.74 20.53 -5.85
C GLY A 184 16.46 19.20 -6.10
N MET A 185 17.47 18.82 -5.31
CA MET A 185 18.14 17.51 -5.45
C MET A 185 17.15 16.35 -5.31
N ALA A 186 16.31 16.37 -4.27
CA ALA A 186 15.26 15.36 -4.10
C ALA A 186 14.30 15.32 -5.31
N ALA A 187 13.91 16.48 -5.85
CA ALA A 187 13.04 16.55 -7.02
C ALA A 187 13.68 15.91 -8.26
N ARG A 188 14.99 16.11 -8.46
CA ARG A 188 15.75 15.46 -9.54
C ARG A 188 15.81 13.94 -9.39
N VAL A 189 16.03 13.44 -8.17
CA VAL A 189 15.98 12.00 -7.89
C VAL A 189 14.62 11.42 -8.30
N PHE A 190 13.52 12.01 -7.83
CA PHE A 190 12.17 11.51 -8.16
C PHE A 190 11.83 11.65 -9.63
N ALA A 191 12.26 12.74 -10.28
CA ALA A 191 12.06 12.93 -11.70
C ALA A 191 12.81 11.86 -12.53
N ALA A 192 14.05 11.53 -12.15
CA ALA A 192 14.82 10.48 -12.80
C ALA A 192 14.16 9.09 -12.63
N MET A 193 13.71 8.75 -11.42
CA MET A 193 13.00 7.49 -11.16
C MET A 193 11.67 7.41 -11.92
N SER A 194 10.90 8.50 -11.94
CA SER A 194 9.62 8.59 -12.66
C SER A 194 9.81 8.42 -14.17
N ARG A 195 10.76 9.13 -14.79
CA ARG A 195 11.09 8.97 -16.22
C ARG A 195 11.57 7.56 -16.55
N ALA A 196 12.27 6.92 -15.60
CA ALA A 196 12.69 5.54 -15.73
C ALA A 196 11.54 4.53 -15.52
N GLY A 197 10.36 4.96 -15.05
CA GLY A 197 9.24 4.08 -14.70
C GLY A 197 9.56 3.17 -13.51
N ILE A 198 10.21 3.72 -12.47
CA ILE A 198 10.63 3.01 -11.26
C ILE A 198 9.88 3.59 -10.06
N SER A 199 9.21 2.73 -9.30
CA SER A 199 8.54 3.12 -8.08
C SER A 199 9.52 3.18 -6.91
N VAL A 200 9.53 4.30 -6.20
CA VAL A 200 10.29 4.47 -4.95
C VAL A 200 9.39 4.09 -3.78
N VAL A 201 9.87 3.20 -2.92
CA VAL A 201 9.09 2.61 -1.81
C VAL A 201 9.34 3.31 -0.48
N LEU A 202 10.59 3.73 -0.23
CA LEU A 202 10.99 4.38 1.02
C LEU A 202 12.00 5.48 0.72
N ILE A 203 11.90 6.58 1.45
CA ILE A 203 12.78 7.74 1.32
C ILE A 203 13.24 8.13 2.72
N THR A 204 14.54 8.36 2.88
CA THR A 204 15.10 8.96 4.09
C THR A 204 16.08 10.05 3.71
N GLN A 205 15.92 11.23 4.29
CA GLN A 205 16.85 12.33 4.11
C GLN A 205 17.50 12.68 5.45
N SER A 206 18.82 12.86 5.43
CA SER A 206 19.53 13.35 6.61
C SER A 206 19.15 14.81 6.88
N SER A 207 18.97 15.17 8.15
CA SER A 207 18.70 16.54 8.59
C SER A 207 19.85 17.51 8.30
N SER A 208 21.06 16.99 8.03
CA SER A 208 22.19 17.79 7.55
C SER A 208 22.07 18.21 6.07
N GLU A 209 21.01 17.77 5.38
CA GLU A 209 20.79 17.91 3.93
C GLU A 209 21.93 17.36 3.07
N TYR A 210 22.87 16.62 3.68
CA TYR A 210 24.07 16.13 3.04
C TYR A 210 23.83 14.86 2.22
N SER A 211 22.73 14.16 2.48
CA SER A 211 22.40 12.91 1.81
C SER A 211 20.89 12.69 1.69
N ILE A 212 20.49 12.12 0.55
CA ILE A 212 19.18 11.53 0.33
C ILE A 212 19.37 10.06 0.01
N SER A 213 18.61 9.21 0.70
CA SER A 213 18.55 7.79 0.42
C SER A 213 17.14 7.38 0.07
N PHE A 214 17.02 6.44 -0.87
CA PHE A 214 15.73 5.94 -1.31
C PHE A 214 15.81 4.47 -1.72
N CYS A 215 14.69 3.78 -1.65
CA CYS A 215 14.62 2.35 -1.91
C CYS A 215 13.73 2.02 -3.09
N VAL A 216 14.20 1.08 -3.90
CA VAL A 216 13.51 0.56 -5.08
C VAL A 216 13.50 -0.96 -5.03
N PRO A 217 12.59 -1.63 -5.74
CA PRO A 217 12.65 -3.08 -5.91
C PRO A 217 14.01 -3.51 -6.46
N GLN A 218 14.57 -4.61 -5.94
CA GLN A 218 15.87 -5.15 -6.37
C GLN A 218 15.89 -5.43 -7.88
N SER A 219 14.74 -5.80 -8.48
CA SER A 219 14.59 -5.97 -9.93
C SER A 219 14.87 -4.70 -10.73
N ASP A 220 14.68 -3.53 -10.13
CA ASP A 220 14.90 -2.23 -10.78
C ASP A 220 16.28 -1.64 -10.48
N CYS A 221 17.09 -2.28 -9.62
CA CYS A 221 18.40 -1.76 -9.17
C CYS A 221 19.29 -1.31 -10.35
N ALA A 222 19.45 -2.14 -11.38
CA ALA A 222 20.30 -1.80 -12.52
C ALA A 222 19.76 -0.60 -13.34
N ARG A 223 18.43 -0.50 -13.50
CA ARG A 223 17.78 0.61 -14.20
C ARG A 223 17.88 1.90 -13.38
N ALA A 224 17.63 1.83 -12.08
CA ALA A 224 17.75 2.95 -11.15
C ALA A 224 19.18 3.49 -11.13
N ARG A 225 20.18 2.61 -11.05
CA ARG A 225 21.60 3.00 -11.10
C ARG A 225 21.93 3.80 -12.35
N ARG A 226 21.53 3.32 -13.53
CA ARG A 226 21.79 4.03 -14.80
C ARG A 226 21.09 5.39 -14.82
N ALA A 227 19.81 5.44 -14.49
CA ALA A 227 19.04 6.68 -14.47
C ALA A 227 19.65 7.74 -13.53
N MET A 228 20.17 7.31 -12.37
CA MET A 228 20.84 8.21 -11.43
C MET A 228 22.23 8.65 -11.90
N GLN A 229 22.99 7.75 -12.53
CA GLN A 229 24.30 8.10 -13.11
C GLN A 229 24.15 9.11 -14.25
N ASP A 230 23.11 8.95 -15.08
CA ASP A 230 22.81 9.87 -16.18
C ASP A 230 22.32 11.23 -15.65
N GLU A 231 21.40 11.24 -14.68
CA GLU A 231 20.85 12.46 -14.08
C GLU A 231 21.89 13.34 -13.39
N PHE A 232 22.86 12.72 -12.71
CA PHE A 232 23.88 13.40 -11.90
C PHE A 232 25.29 13.31 -12.48
N TYR A 233 25.41 13.05 -13.79
CA TYR A 233 26.70 12.83 -14.45
C TYR A 233 27.71 13.97 -14.23
N LEU A 234 27.25 15.22 -14.37
CA LEU A 234 28.12 16.39 -14.22
C LEU A 234 28.60 16.55 -12.77
N GLU A 235 27.70 16.41 -11.80
CA GLU A 235 28.02 16.56 -10.38
C GLU A 235 28.95 15.46 -9.87
N LEU A 236 28.77 14.23 -10.36
CA LEU A 236 29.67 13.12 -10.08
C LEU A 236 31.06 13.35 -10.70
N LYS A 237 31.11 13.90 -11.92
CA LYS A 237 32.36 14.17 -12.63
C LYS A 237 33.16 15.32 -11.99
N GLU A 238 32.49 16.38 -11.57
CA GLU A 238 33.10 17.54 -10.93
C GLU A 238 33.39 17.31 -9.43
N GLY A 239 33.08 16.12 -8.89
CA GLY A 239 33.31 15.79 -7.49
C GLY A 239 32.39 16.53 -6.51
N LEU A 240 31.28 17.09 -7.01
CA LEU A 240 30.25 17.72 -6.19
C LEU A 240 29.40 16.67 -5.46
N LEU A 241 29.26 15.50 -6.06
CA LEU A 241 28.67 14.31 -5.44
C LEU A 241 29.69 13.19 -5.29
N GLU A 242 29.55 12.44 -4.21
CA GLU A 242 30.26 11.19 -4.01
C GLU A 242 29.71 10.11 -4.97
N PRO A 243 30.49 9.05 -5.26
CA PRO A 243 29.98 7.90 -6.00
C PRO A 243 28.70 7.36 -5.37
N LEU A 244 27.70 7.08 -6.22
CA LEU A 244 26.41 6.56 -5.77
C LEU A 244 26.61 5.27 -4.94
N ALA A 245 26.32 5.36 -3.65
CA ALA A 245 26.34 4.22 -2.75
C ALA A 245 25.06 3.41 -2.98
N VAL A 246 25.23 2.12 -3.24
CA VAL A 246 24.12 1.20 -3.48
C VAL A 246 24.29 -0.01 -2.59
N THR A 247 23.22 -0.30 -1.87
CA THR A 247 23.13 -1.39 -0.94
C THR A 247 22.02 -2.32 -1.43
N GLU A 248 22.30 -3.60 -1.63
CA GLU A 248 21.41 -4.54 -2.30
C GLU A 248 20.98 -5.67 -1.35
N ARG A 249 19.93 -6.41 -1.75
CA ARG A 249 19.36 -7.55 -0.99
C ARG A 249 18.86 -7.13 0.39
N LEU A 250 18.21 -5.98 0.44
CA LEU A 250 17.63 -5.46 1.65
C LEU A 250 16.20 -5.98 1.83
N ALA A 251 15.73 -6.04 3.06
CA ALA A 251 14.30 -6.13 3.34
C ALA A 251 13.78 -4.79 3.85
N ILE A 252 12.45 -4.62 3.82
CA ILE A 252 11.73 -3.64 4.62
C ILE A 252 10.87 -4.40 5.62
N ILE A 253 10.82 -3.96 6.86
CA ILE A 253 9.89 -4.48 7.87
C ILE A 253 9.12 -3.28 8.37
N SER A 254 7.80 -3.41 8.40
CA SER A 254 6.90 -2.36 8.87
C SER A 254 6.10 -2.89 10.04
N VAL A 255 6.01 -2.07 11.08
CA VAL A 255 5.13 -2.30 12.24
C VAL A 255 3.97 -1.34 12.11
N VAL A 256 2.75 -1.87 12.05
CA VAL A 256 1.53 -1.10 11.80
C VAL A 256 0.57 -1.24 12.97
N GLY A 257 0.05 -0.11 13.42
CA GLY A 257 -1.02 -0.02 14.40
C GLY A 257 -1.27 1.41 14.86
N ASP A 258 -2.52 1.75 15.12
CA ASP A 258 -2.90 3.10 15.56
C ASP A 258 -2.24 3.48 16.91
N GLY A 259 -1.89 2.47 17.72
CA GLY A 259 -1.14 2.63 18.96
C GLY A 259 0.30 3.12 18.77
N MET A 260 0.88 3.02 17.57
CA MET A 260 2.23 3.53 17.27
C MET A 260 2.34 5.04 17.52
N ARG A 261 1.25 5.78 17.35
CA ARG A 261 1.19 7.23 17.59
C ARG A 261 1.00 7.58 19.07
N THR A 262 0.16 6.81 19.76
CA THR A 262 -0.39 7.21 21.06
C THR A 262 0.39 6.65 22.24
N LEU A 263 1.09 5.53 22.06
CA LEU A 263 1.75 4.81 23.14
C LEU A 263 3.27 4.93 23.05
N ARG A 264 3.86 5.45 24.14
CA ARG A 264 5.30 5.64 24.25
C ARG A 264 6.03 4.30 24.41
N GLY A 265 7.17 4.17 23.75
CA GLY A 265 8.09 3.04 23.94
C GLY A 265 7.87 1.83 23.03
N ILE A 266 6.89 1.85 22.12
CA ILE A 266 6.71 0.77 21.16
C ILE A 266 7.92 0.66 20.22
N SER A 267 8.35 1.77 19.63
CA SER A 267 9.54 1.78 18.77
C SER A 267 10.78 1.28 19.53
N ALA A 268 10.96 1.67 20.79
CA ALA A 268 12.07 1.20 21.62
C ALA A 268 12.03 -0.33 21.86
N LYS A 269 10.84 -0.89 22.14
CA LYS A 269 10.66 -2.35 22.26
C LYS A 269 10.96 -3.06 20.95
N PHE A 270 10.51 -2.50 19.83
CA PHE A 270 10.81 -3.03 18.50
C PHE A 270 12.32 -3.04 18.26
N PHE A 271 13.01 -1.91 18.42
CA PHE A 271 14.46 -1.82 18.26
C PHE A 271 15.25 -2.78 19.17
N ALA A 272 14.81 -2.92 20.42
CA ALA A 272 15.41 -3.87 21.35
C ALA A 272 15.24 -5.32 20.89
N ALA A 273 14.10 -5.68 20.29
CA ALA A 273 13.88 -7.02 19.75
C ALA A 273 14.82 -7.33 18.58
N LEU A 274 15.07 -6.35 17.70
CA LEU A 274 16.00 -6.51 16.57
C LEU A 274 17.45 -6.65 17.02
N ALA A 275 17.86 -5.82 17.98
CA ALA A 275 19.18 -5.90 18.56
C ALA A 275 19.43 -7.28 19.20
N ARG A 276 18.42 -7.84 19.88
CA ARG A 276 18.48 -9.21 20.42
C ARG A 276 18.56 -10.28 19.34
N ALA A 277 17.93 -10.05 18.19
CA ALA A 277 18.02 -10.92 17.02
C ALA A 277 19.32 -10.69 16.21
N ASN A 278 20.22 -9.80 16.66
CA ASN A 278 21.47 -9.42 16.00
C ASN A 278 21.26 -8.91 14.56
N ILE A 279 20.18 -8.15 14.37
CA ILE A 279 19.82 -7.58 13.06
C ILE A 279 20.30 -6.13 13.01
N ASN A 280 21.07 -5.79 11.98
CA ASN A 280 21.54 -4.43 11.75
C ASN A 280 20.46 -3.57 11.06
N ILE A 281 20.34 -2.31 11.47
CA ILE A 281 19.36 -1.37 10.93
C ILE A 281 20.08 -0.42 9.97
N VAL A 282 19.68 -0.42 8.71
CA VAL A 282 20.28 0.43 7.67
C VAL A 282 19.62 1.80 7.64
N ALA A 283 18.30 1.83 7.72
CA ALA A 283 17.52 3.05 7.69
C ALA A 283 16.23 2.90 8.50
N ILE A 284 15.74 4.04 8.99
CA ILE A 284 14.51 4.18 9.75
C ILE A 284 13.68 5.25 9.06
N ALA A 285 12.45 4.92 8.71
CA ALA A 285 11.42 5.89 8.39
C ALA A 285 10.27 5.70 9.38
N GLN A 286 9.78 6.80 9.95
CA GLN A 286 8.62 6.79 10.86
C GLN A 286 7.59 7.75 10.31
N ASP A 287 6.41 7.22 10.02
CA ASP A 287 5.20 8.00 9.76
C ASP A 287 4.26 7.92 10.98
N LEU A 288 3.11 8.60 10.91
CA LEU A 288 2.08 8.67 11.95
C LEU A 288 1.50 7.30 12.34
N LEU A 289 1.59 6.29 11.46
CA LEU A 289 0.90 4.99 11.60
C LEU A 289 1.79 3.76 11.38
N SER A 290 2.98 3.96 10.79
CA SER A 290 3.92 2.90 10.47
C SER A 290 5.36 3.37 10.69
N VAL A 291 6.22 2.42 11.05
CA VAL A 291 7.67 2.66 11.05
C VAL A 291 8.29 1.66 10.09
N PRO A 292 8.40 1.98 8.80
CA PRO A 292 9.10 1.13 7.85
C PRO A 292 10.62 1.26 8.01
N PHE A 293 11.28 0.12 8.11
CA PHE A 293 12.73 -0.01 8.33
C PHE A 293 13.40 -0.72 7.19
N LEU A 294 14.70 -0.50 7.00
CA LEU A 294 15.49 -1.17 5.96
C LEU A 294 16.59 -2.07 6.54
N TRP A 295 16.77 -3.27 6.00
CA TRP A 295 17.52 -4.38 6.64
C TRP A 295 18.52 -5.06 5.72
N TRP A 296 19.66 -5.53 6.23
CA TRP A 296 20.55 -6.53 5.60
C TRP A 296 20.30 -7.93 6.14
#